data_AF-A0A0F8JKP4-F1
#
_entry.id   AF-A0A0F8JKP4-F1
#
_cell.length_a   1.000
_cell.length_b   1.000
_cell.length_c   1.000
_cell.angle_alpha   90.00
_cell.angle_beta   90.00
_cell.angle_gamma   90.00
#
_symmetry.space_group_name_H-M   'P 1'
#
loop_
_entity.id
_entity.type
_entity.pdbx_description
1 polymer ?
#
loop_
_entity_poly.entity_id
_entity_poly.type
_entity_poly.pdbx_seq_one_letter_code
_entity_poly.pdbx_strand_id
1 'polypeptide(L)'
;MKISQDVEAIIHENISSSKAPKFNHTAASIGADEDLQVVCLGTDGLPYLFWQGGVKKSQWHYEGKLLHDKIEGIKFTSVAASIGADWDFN
;
A
#
# COMPACT_ATOMS: atom_id res chain seq x y z
N MET A 1 8.35 -16.70 -1.81
CA MET A 1 7.20 -15.85 -1.47
C MET A 1 6.87 -15.02 -2.70
N LYS A 2 5.74 -15.31 -3.35
CA LYS A 2 5.33 -14.64 -4.59
C LYS A 2 4.43 -13.48 -4.18
N ILE A 3 5.07 -12.39 -3.75
CA ILE A 3 4.45 -11.20 -3.12
C ILE A 3 3.18 -10.73 -3.87
N SER A 4 3.11 -10.90 -5.19
CA SER A 4 1.93 -10.50 -5.97
C SER A 4 0.66 -11.30 -5.66
N GLN A 5 0.74 -12.62 -5.47
CA GLN A 5 -0.46 -13.47 -5.30
C GLN A 5 -1.05 -13.35 -3.90
N ASP A 6 -0.20 -13.24 -2.88
CA ASP A 6 -0.65 -13.05 -1.50
C ASP A 6 -1.27 -11.66 -1.31
N VAL A 7 -0.65 -10.62 -1.89
CA VAL A 7 -1.20 -9.25 -1.88
C VAL A 7 -2.51 -9.16 -2.65
N GLU A 8 -2.63 -9.81 -3.82
CA GLU A 8 -3.90 -9.87 -4.57
C GLU A 8 -5.01 -10.55 -3.77
N ALA A 9 -4.71 -11.66 -3.08
CA ALA A 9 -5.68 -12.35 -2.23
C ALA A 9 -6.13 -11.48 -1.03
N ILE A 10 -5.19 -10.78 -0.38
CA ILE A 10 -5.46 -9.86 0.74
C ILE A 10 -6.27 -8.65 0.28
N ILE A 11 -5.96 -8.10 -0.90
CA ILE A 11 -6.75 -7.04 -1.55
C ILE A 11 -8.18 -7.55 -1.79
N HIS A 12 -8.34 -8.74 -2.36
CA HIS A 12 -9.67 -9.30 -2.61
C HIS A 12 -10.46 -9.59 -1.33
N GLU A 13 -9.82 -10.10 -0.27
CA GLU A 13 -10.47 -10.44 1.00
C GLU A 13 -10.84 -9.19 1.83
N ASN A 14 -9.97 -8.17 1.88
CA ASN A 14 -10.20 -6.95 2.66
C ASN A 14 -10.96 -5.84 1.89
N ILE A 15 -11.16 -5.99 0.58
CA ILE A 15 -11.85 -5.01 -0.29
C ILE A 15 -13.16 -5.60 -0.87
N SER A 16 -13.63 -6.74 -0.36
CA SER A 16 -15.01 -7.18 -0.63
C SER A 16 -16.07 -6.18 -0.11
N SER A 17 -15.69 -5.24 0.77
CA SER A 17 -16.61 -4.26 1.38
C SER A 17 -16.15 -2.79 1.29
N SER A 18 -14.94 -2.51 0.79
CA SER A 18 -14.35 -1.16 0.84
C SER A 18 -14.42 -0.47 -0.52
N LYS A 19 -14.68 0.85 -0.51
CA LYS A 19 -14.87 1.75 -1.66
C LYS A 19 -13.60 1.94 -2.53
N ALA A 20 -12.63 1.04 -2.47
CA ALA A 20 -11.36 1.17 -3.17
C ALA A 20 -11.48 0.76 -4.65
N PRO A 21 -10.76 1.42 -5.57
CA PRO A 21 -10.75 1.05 -6.98
C PRO A 21 -10.00 -0.27 -7.20
N LYS A 22 -10.07 -0.81 -8.42
CA LYS A 22 -9.13 -1.85 -8.86
C LYS A 22 -7.72 -1.29 -8.87
N PHE A 23 -6.71 -2.14 -8.70
CA PHE A 23 -5.30 -1.73 -8.74
C PHE A 23 -4.60 -2.28 -9.99
N ASN A 24 -3.67 -1.51 -10.54
CA ASN A 24 -2.92 -1.87 -11.75
C ASN A 24 -1.39 -1.87 -11.58
N HIS A 25 -0.88 -1.30 -10.49
CA HIS A 25 0.53 -1.39 -10.11
C HIS A 25 0.64 -1.53 -8.60
N THR A 26 1.70 -2.21 -8.16
CA THR A 26 1.99 -2.43 -6.75
C THR A 26 3.48 -2.28 -6.51
N ALA A 27 3.84 -1.58 -5.46
CA ALA A 27 5.20 -1.53 -4.95
C ALA A 27 5.18 -1.80 -3.44
N ALA A 28 6.18 -2.51 -2.95
CA ALA A 28 6.29 -2.86 -1.53
C ALA A 28 7.69 -2.60 -1.02
N SER A 29 7.78 -2.13 0.22
CA SER A 29 9.05 -1.94 0.93
C SER A 29 8.81 -2.09 2.43
N ILE A 30 9.90 -2.17 3.18
CA ILE A 30 9.85 -2.02 4.63
C ILE A 30 9.76 -0.52 4.94
N GLY A 31 8.78 -0.16 5.76
CA GLY A 31 8.57 1.21 6.23
C GLY A 31 8.86 1.34 7.73
N ALA A 32 8.17 2.28 8.38
CA ALA A 32 8.28 2.52 9.81
C ALA A 32 8.00 1.25 10.63
N ASP A 33 8.65 1.15 11.79
CA ASP A 33 8.53 0.01 12.72
C ASP A 33 8.88 -1.36 12.11
N GLU A 34 9.60 -1.40 10.98
CA GLU A 34 9.83 -2.62 10.18
C GLU A 34 8.55 -3.26 9.60
N ASP A 35 7.46 -2.51 9.50
CA ASP A 35 6.23 -2.99 8.88
C ASP A 35 6.37 -3.08 7.35
N LEU A 36 5.79 -4.14 6.76
CA LEU A 36 5.67 -4.24 5.31
C LEU A 36 4.64 -3.22 4.85
N GLN A 37 5.07 -2.24 4.06
CA GLN A 37 4.18 -1.27 3.43
C GLN A 37 4.01 -1.61 1.95
N VAL A 38 2.77 -1.52 1.48
CA VAL A 38 2.39 -1.81 0.11
C VAL A 38 1.61 -0.62 -0.43
N VAL A 39 2.17 0.02 -1.46
CA VAL A 39 1.51 1.08 -2.21
C VAL A 39 0.95 0.49 -3.48
N CYS A 40 -0.37 0.58 -3.63
CA CYS A 40 -1.08 0.19 -4.84
C CYS A 40 -1.52 1.43 -5.61
N LEU A 41 -1.36 1.40 -6.94
CA LEU A 41 -1.92 2.42 -7.84
C LEU A 41 -3.31 1.99 -8.29
N GLY A 42 -4.32 2.78 -7.96
CA GLY A 42 -5.69 2.57 -8.41
C GLY A 42 -5.85 2.84 -9.90
N THR A 43 -6.84 2.19 -10.52
CA THR A 43 -7.28 2.51 -11.90
C THR A 43 -7.88 3.90 -12.00
N ASP A 44 -8.19 4.54 -10.87
CA ASP A 44 -8.55 5.95 -10.78
C ASP A 44 -7.32 6.88 -10.82
N GLY A 45 -6.12 6.32 -10.92
CA GLY A 45 -4.83 7.01 -11.01
C GLY A 45 -4.32 7.59 -9.69
N LEU A 46 -4.79 7.09 -8.55
CA LEU A 46 -4.38 7.56 -7.22
C LEU A 46 -3.69 6.45 -6.40
N PRO A 47 -2.70 6.79 -5.56
CA PRO A 47 -2.00 5.81 -4.73
C PRO A 47 -2.73 5.52 -3.42
N TYR A 48 -2.70 4.26 -3.00
CA TYR A 48 -3.36 3.72 -1.81
C TYR A 48 -2.36 2.94 -0.96
N LEU A 49 -2.42 3.09 0.36
CA LEU A 49 -1.53 2.39 1.30
C LEU A 49 -2.24 1.26 2.02
N PHE A 50 -1.56 0.12 2.01
CA PHE A 50 -1.79 -1.02 2.88
C PHE A 50 -0.52 -1.26 3.67
N TRP A 51 -0.64 -1.72 4.90
CA TRP A 51 0.53 -2.13 5.67
C TRP A 51 0.23 -3.36 6.51
N GLN A 52 1.26 -4.17 6.74
CA GLN A 52 1.20 -5.33 7.59
C GLN A 52 2.02 -5.09 8.84
N GLY A 53 1.36 -5.13 9.99
CA GLY A 53 1.98 -4.88 11.28
C GLY A 53 1.20 -5.52 12.43
N GLY A 54 1.20 -4.84 13.57
CA GLY A 54 0.52 -5.33 14.79
C GLY A 54 1.18 -6.57 15.39
N VAL A 55 0.40 -7.37 16.14
CA VAL A 55 0.94 -8.52 16.88
C VAL A 55 1.58 -9.52 15.92
N LYS A 56 2.91 -9.69 16.05
CA LYS A 56 3.75 -10.57 15.21
C LYS A 56 3.71 -10.24 13.70
N LYS A 57 3.47 -8.99 13.30
CA LYS A 57 3.44 -8.56 11.88
C LYS A 57 2.45 -9.38 11.03
N SER A 58 1.31 -9.73 11.61
CA SER A 58 0.32 -10.61 10.96
C SER A 58 -0.97 -9.90 10.55
N GLN A 59 -1.19 -8.68 11.03
CA GLN A 59 -2.42 -7.93 10.80
C GLN A 59 -2.25 -6.99 9.60
N TRP A 60 -3.20 -7.04 8.68
CA TRP A 60 -3.26 -6.11 7.56
C TRP A 60 -4.14 -4.92 7.90
N HIS A 61 -3.66 -3.75 7.50
CA HIS A 61 -4.30 -2.47 7.71
C HIS A 61 -4.45 -1.75 6.36
N TYR A 62 -5.57 -1.06 6.21
CA TYR A 62 -5.87 -0.24 5.04
C TYR A 62 -6.00 1.22 5.46
N GLU A 63 -5.05 2.04 5.05
CA GLU A 63 -5.02 3.47 5.37
C GLU A 63 -5.91 4.27 4.39
N GLY A 64 -6.05 3.77 3.17
CA GLY A 64 -6.77 4.48 2.12
C GLY A 64 -5.86 5.29 1.20
N LYS A 65 -6.43 6.34 0.62
CA LYS A 65 -5.79 7.18 -0.40
C LYS A 65 -4.71 8.05 0.25
N LEU A 66 -3.45 7.89 -0.15
CA LEU A 66 -2.31 8.58 0.48
C LEU A 66 -2.32 10.11 0.32
N LEU A 67 -2.88 10.61 -0.78
CA LEU A 67 -2.80 12.02 -1.18
C LEU A 67 -4.19 12.68 -1.19
N HIS A 68 -5.05 12.22 -0.29
CA HIS A 68 -6.51 12.43 -0.31
C HIS A 68 -6.97 13.88 -0.47
N ASP A 69 -6.23 14.88 0.03
CA ASP A 69 -6.66 16.28 0.03
C ASP A 69 -5.70 17.25 -0.67
N LYS A 70 -4.55 16.78 -1.18
CA LYS A 70 -3.47 17.68 -1.63
C LYS A 70 -3.33 17.79 -3.15
N ILE A 71 -4.06 16.97 -3.91
CA ILE A 71 -3.81 16.84 -5.33
C ILE A 71 -5.11 16.62 -6.10
N GLU A 72 -5.63 17.70 -6.67
CA GLU A 72 -6.72 17.65 -7.65
C GLU A 72 -6.15 17.61 -9.08
N GLY A 73 -6.76 16.78 -9.94
CA GLY A 73 -6.42 16.71 -11.36
C GLY A 73 -5.14 15.96 -11.73
N ILE A 74 -4.27 15.62 -10.79
CA ILE A 74 -3.07 14.81 -11.08
C ILE A 74 -3.40 13.32 -11.00
N LYS A 75 -2.85 12.57 -11.95
CA LYS A 75 -2.94 11.12 -12.04
C LYS A 75 -1.54 10.54 -12.09
N PHE A 76 -1.33 9.48 -11.32
CA PHE A 76 -0.09 8.72 -11.29
C PHE A 76 -0.22 7.55 -12.28
N THR A 77 0.88 7.23 -12.96
CA THR A 77 0.95 6.14 -13.93
C THR A 77 1.77 4.95 -13.43
N SER A 78 2.56 5.15 -12.39
CA SER A 78 3.40 4.13 -11.77
C SER A 78 3.68 4.47 -10.31
N VAL A 79 3.96 3.45 -9.52
CA VAL A 79 4.46 3.57 -8.14
C VAL A 79 5.75 2.77 -8.03
N ALA A 80 6.69 3.28 -7.24
CA ALA A 80 7.91 2.59 -6.86
C ALA A 80 8.12 2.82 -5.36
N ALA A 81 8.65 1.81 -4.68
CA ALA A 81 8.96 1.87 -3.27
C ALA A 81 10.40 1.43 -3.08
N SER A 82 11.11 2.16 -2.23
CA SER A 82 12.42 1.77 -1.70
C SER A 82 12.32 1.69 -0.19
N ILE A 83 13.29 1.03 0.45
CA ILE A 83 13.40 1.08 1.90
C ILE A 83 13.52 2.56 2.29
N GLY A 84 12.55 3.04 3.08
CA GLY A 84 12.62 4.36 3.68
C GLY A 84 13.57 4.28 4.86
N ALA A 85 14.39 5.32 5.05
CA ALA A 85 15.07 5.47 6.33
C ALA A 85 13.98 5.80 7.37
N ASP A 86 13.73 4.86 8.28
CA ASP A 86 13.35 5.26 9.62
C ASP A 86 14.47 6.16 10.15
N TRP A 87 14.17 7.18 10.94
CA TRP A 87 15.20 8.08 11.48
C TRP A 87 16.20 7.38 12.42
N ASP A 88 16.12 6.05 12.52
CA ASP A 88 17.04 5.15 13.20
C ASP A 88 18.27 4.82 12.33
N PHE A 89 19.07 5.84 11.99
CA PHE A 89 20.50 5.60 11.75
C PHE A 89 21.17 5.38 13.11
N ASN A 90 21.31 4.11 13.52
CA ASN A 90 22.28 3.70 14.54
C ASN A 90 23.54 3.13 13.88
#